data_AF-A0A947F397-F1
#
_entry.id   AF-A0A947F397-F1
#
_cell.length_a   1.000
_cell.length_b   1.000
_cell.length_c   1.000
_cell.angle_alpha   90.00
_cell.angle_beta   90.00
_cell.angle_gamma   90.00
#
_symmetry.space_group_name_H-M   'P 1'
#
loop_
_entity.id
_entity.type
_entity.pdbx_description
1 polymer ?
#
loop_
_entity_poly.entity_id
_entity_poly.type
_entity_poly.pdbx_seq_one_letter_code
_entity_poly.pdbx_strand_id
1 'polypeptide(L)'
;MLKSLKRNIMKMFRELLVYHHSSLEYRAKTLTLMISANGDICECEKQKLKEIAHSIYGDDHERAELLIDTVNEYHTKIVTNNGLDFEHLIQLVERETKEVPRFTQKIDMGLLMQLHECMDSPDDVLFQKRIIEFLQGLKDEYGVV
;
A
#
# COMPACT_ATOMS: atom_id res chain seq x y z
N MET A 1 -27.62 6.60 7.23
CA MET A 1 -26.59 5.74 6.63
C MET A 1 -25.24 6.42 6.44
N LEU A 2 -25.15 7.67 5.98
CA LEU A 2 -23.89 8.45 5.86
C LEU A 2 -23.30 9.05 7.16
N LYS A 3 -23.99 8.93 8.31
CA LYS A 3 -23.58 9.56 9.57
C LYS A 3 -22.60 8.72 10.43
N SER A 4 -22.44 7.41 10.15
CA SER A 4 -21.52 6.48 10.86
C SER A 4 -20.13 6.36 10.24
N LEU A 5 -20.03 6.41 8.91
CA LEU A 5 -18.77 6.53 8.15
C LEU A 5 -17.95 7.75 8.64
N LYS A 6 -18.68 8.82 8.95
CA LYS A 6 -18.22 10.11 9.49
C LYS A 6 -17.67 10.08 10.92
N ARG A 7 -17.76 8.95 11.66
CA ARG A 7 -17.27 8.80 13.05
C ARG A 7 -16.14 7.76 13.21
N ASN A 8 -15.95 6.82 12.27
CA ASN A 8 -14.85 5.84 12.27
C ASN A 8 -13.57 6.42 11.68
N ILE A 9 -13.69 7.16 10.58
CA ILE A 9 -12.66 8.03 10.02
C ILE A 9 -12.22 9.08 11.08
N MET A 10 -13.01 9.42 12.09
CA MET A 10 -12.59 10.37 13.15
C MET A 10 -11.69 9.77 14.25
N LYS A 11 -11.42 8.46 14.24
CA LYS A 11 -10.22 7.85 14.83
C LYS A 11 -9.03 7.82 13.83
N MET A 12 -9.12 8.47 12.65
CA MET A 12 -8.09 8.62 11.58
C MET A 12 -6.66 8.83 12.11
N PHE A 13 -6.60 9.42 13.30
CA PHE A 13 -5.44 9.58 14.13
C PHE A 13 -5.93 9.50 15.58
N ARG A 14 -5.94 8.33 16.23
CA ARG A 14 -5.36 8.33 17.58
C ARG A 14 -3.94 7.88 17.36
N GLU A 15 -3.09 8.83 16.99
CA GLU A 15 -1.73 8.59 16.50
C GLU A 15 -1.80 7.88 15.12
N LEU A 16 -1.28 8.34 13.98
CA LEU A 16 0.15 8.51 13.73
C LEU A 16 1.07 7.49 14.44
N LEU A 17 0.58 6.52 15.27
CA LEU A 17 1.20 5.70 16.36
C LEU A 17 2.72 5.80 16.46
N VAL A 18 3.17 7.05 16.50
CA VAL A 18 4.03 7.84 17.35
C VAL A 18 5.35 7.22 17.75
N TYR A 19 5.74 6.05 17.22
CA TYR A 19 7.13 5.67 16.92
C TYR A 19 7.34 4.20 16.45
N HIS A 20 6.32 3.31 16.43
CA HIS A 20 6.59 1.86 16.47
C HIS A 20 6.18 0.98 15.27
N HIS A 21 5.41 1.48 14.29
CA HIS A 21 4.90 0.64 13.18
C HIS A 21 5.39 1.04 11.78
N SER A 22 6.58 1.64 11.66
CA SER A 22 7.12 2.13 10.39
C SER A 22 7.17 1.08 9.27
N SER A 23 7.41 -0.20 9.61
CA SER A 23 7.39 -1.28 8.62
C SER A 23 5.99 -1.66 8.10
N LEU A 24 4.93 -1.49 8.90
CA LEU A 24 3.56 -1.78 8.46
C LEU A 24 3.09 -0.66 7.54
N GLU A 25 3.31 0.59 7.95
CA GLU A 25 2.95 1.75 7.15
C GLU A 25 3.67 1.75 5.79
N TYR A 26 4.96 1.42 5.77
CA TYR A 26 5.70 1.32 4.52
C TYR A 26 5.10 0.26 3.58
N ARG A 27 4.75 -0.94 4.09
CA ARG A 27 4.07 -1.97 3.30
C ARG A 27 2.71 -1.51 2.80
N ALA A 28 1.96 -0.78 3.64
CA ALA A 28 0.68 -0.23 3.24
C ALA A 28 0.84 0.75 2.07
N LYS A 29 1.87 1.60 2.09
CA LYS A 29 2.18 2.52 0.98
C LYS A 29 2.51 1.77 -0.32
N THR A 30 3.37 0.76 -0.26
CA THR A 30 3.72 -0.03 -1.46
C THR A 30 2.52 -0.79 -2.03
N LEU A 31 1.66 -1.34 -1.18
CA LEU A 31 0.42 -1.99 -1.62
C LEU A 31 -0.58 -0.98 -2.18
N THR A 32 -0.67 0.21 -1.57
CA THR A 32 -1.55 1.29 -2.06
C THR A 32 -1.14 1.76 -3.45
N LEU A 33 0.16 1.87 -3.73
CA LEU A 33 0.66 2.20 -5.08
C LEU A 33 0.19 1.21 -6.14
N MET A 34 0.07 -0.08 -5.79
CA MET A 34 -0.36 -1.13 -6.71
C MET A 34 -1.87 -1.11 -6.97
N ILE A 35 -2.69 -0.88 -5.94
CA ILE A 35 -4.16 -0.94 -6.06
C ILE A 35 -4.81 0.39 -6.41
N SER A 36 -4.11 1.51 -6.26
CA SER A 36 -4.65 2.84 -6.63
C SER A 36 -4.37 3.19 -8.10
N ALA A 37 -3.85 2.23 -8.86
CA ALA A 37 -3.55 2.38 -10.28
C ALA A 37 -4.79 2.58 -11.16
N ASN A 38 -5.92 1.98 -10.78
CA ASN A 38 -7.17 1.90 -11.54
C ASN A 38 -8.31 2.77 -10.97
N GLY A 39 -8.02 3.64 -10.00
CA GLY A 39 -8.98 4.55 -9.37
C GLY A 39 -9.79 3.93 -8.24
N ASP A 40 -10.54 2.84 -8.47
CA ASP A 40 -11.34 2.15 -7.45
C ASP A 40 -10.81 0.71 -7.22
N ILE A 41 -10.68 0.30 -5.95
CA ILE A 41 -10.25 -1.08 -5.62
C ILE A 41 -11.34 -2.08 -6.04
N CYS A 42 -11.02 -2.96 -6.99
CA CYS A 42 -11.94 -4.00 -7.47
C CYS A 42 -12.01 -5.21 -6.51
N GLU A 43 -12.98 -6.11 -6.71
CA GLU A 43 -13.14 -7.28 -5.82
C GLU A 43 -11.94 -8.25 -5.87
N CYS A 44 -11.29 -8.39 -7.04
CA CYS A 44 -10.07 -9.18 -7.15
C CYS A 44 -8.97 -8.59 -6.26
N GLU A 45 -8.75 -7.27 -6.32
CA GLU A 45 -7.73 -6.58 -5.52
C GLU A 45 -8.03 -6.67 -4.02
N LYS A 46 -9.30 -6.56 -3.62
CA LYS A 46 -9.70 -6.75 -2.21
C LYS A 46 -9.35 -8.15 -1.71
N GLN A 47 -9.67 -9.18 -2.50
CA GLN A 47 -9.39 -10.55 -2.15
C GLN A 47 -7.87 -10.81 -2.05
N LYS A 48 -7.11 -10.37 -3.06
CA LYS A 48 -5.64 -10.50 -3.08
C LYS A 48 -4.99 -9.71 -1.94
N LEU A 49 -5.44 -8.49 -1.65
CA LEU A 49 -4.94 -7.69 -0.54
C LEU A 49 -5.12 -8.42 0.80
N LYS A 50 -6.27 -9.07 1.00
CA LYS A 50 -6.53 -9.88 2.19
C LYS A 50 -5.59 -11.08 2.28
N GLU A 51 -5.42 -11.83 1.20
CA GLU A 51 -4.50 -12.97 1.12
C GLU A 51 -3.05 -12.54 1.41
N ILE A 52 -2.61 -11.45 0.79
CA ILE A 52 -1.28 -10.85 0.99
C ILE A 52 -1.10 -10.46 2.46
N ALA A 53 -2.04 -9.74 3.06
CA ALA A 53 -1.93 -9.29 4.43
C ALA A 53 -1.80 -10.46 5.43
N HIS A 54 -2.59 -11.52 5.25
CA HIS A 54 -2.48 -12.74 6.05
C HIS A 54 -1.21 -13.54 5.74
N SER A 55 -0.68 -13.51 4.52
CA SER A 55 0.61 -14.14 4.22
C SER A 55 1.79 -13.42 4.92
N ILE A 56 1.71 -12.09 5.05
CA ILE A 56 2.76 -11.27 5.67
C ILE A 56 2.80 -11.46 7.19
N TYR A 57 1.65 -11.61 7.84
CA TYR A 57 1.52 -11.65 9.30
C TYR A 57 1.12 -13.02 9.87
N GLY A 58 0.82 -14.00 9.03
CA GLY A 58 0.48 -15.36 9.44
C GLY A 58 -0.72 -15.37 10.40
N ASP A 59 -0.48 -15.93 11.58
CA ASP A 59 -1.49 -16.06 12.64
C ASP A 59 -1.80 -14.74 13.38
N ASP A 60 -1.04 -13.67 13.15
CA ASP A 60 -1.33 -12.32 13.68
C ASP A 60 -2.41 -11.63 12.83
N HIS A 61 -3.64 -12.11 13.01
CA HIS A 61 -4.81 -11.62 12.28
C HIS A 61 -5.10 -10.13 12.54
N GLU A 62 -4.90 -9.63 13.76
CA GLU A 62 -5.13 -8.22 14.09
C GLU A 62 -4.20 -7.32 13.28
N ARG A 63 -2.95 -7.73 13.10
CA ARG A 63 -1.97 -6.97 12.31
C ARG A 63 -2.19 -7.07 10.82
N ALA A 64 -2.72 -8.19 10.33
CA ALA A 64 -3.20 -8.32 8.96
C ALA A 64 -4.36 -7.37 8.67
N GLU A 65 -5.39 -7.36 9.52
CA GLU A 65 -6.52 -6.43 9.39
C GLU A 65 -6.08 -4.97 9.47
N LEU A 66 -5.15 -4.64 10.38
CA LEU A 66 -4.57 -3.30 10.46
C LEU A 66 -3.87 -2.86 9.16
N LEU A 67 -3.14 -3.77 8.49
CA LEU A 67 -2.54 -3.48 7.19
C LEU A 67 -3.60 -3.19 6.13
N ILE A 68 -4.65 -4.00 6.07
CA ILE A 68 -5.77 -3.81 5.13
C ILE A 68 -6.46 -2.45 5.37
N ASP A 69 -6.78 -2.14 6.63
CA ASP A 69 -7.39 -0.86 7.01
C ASP A 69 -6.49 0.33 6.63
N THR A 70 -5.18 0.22 6.87
CA THR A 70 -4.22 1.28 6.53
C THR A 70 -4.13 1.50 5.01
N VAL A 71 -4.14 0.43 4.22
CA VAL A 71 -4.16 0.49 2.75
C VAL A 71 -5.44 1.17 2.25
N ASN A 72 -6.60 0.77 2.77
CA ASN A 72 -7.88 1.38 2.43
C ASN A 72 -7.93 2.87 2.82
N GLU A 73 -7.30 3.25 3.94
CA GLU A 73 -7.21 4.65 4.35
C GLU A 73 -6.35 5.46 3.37
N TYR A 74 -5.16 4.99 2.99
CA TYR A 74 -4.32 5.69 2.01
C TYR A 74 -5.01 5.81 0.66
N HIS A 75 -5.64 4.73 0.18
CA HIS A 75 -6.44 4.76 -1.04
C HIS A 75 -7.56 5.80 -0.95
N THR A 76 -8.32 5.80 0.15
CA THR A 76 -9.39 6.79 0.39
C THR A 76 -8.83 8.21 0.36
N LYS A 77 -7.66 8.47 0.96
CA LYS A 77 -7.03 9.80 0.92
C LYS A 77 -6.67 10.21 -0.52
N ILE A 78 -6.16 9.29 -1.33
CA ILE A 78 -5.81 9.55 -2.73
C ILE A 78 -7.07 9.86 -3.56
N VAL A 79 -8.08 9.00 -3.54
CA VAL A 79 -9.28 9.16 -4.39
C VAL A 79 -10.13 10.36 -3.97
N THR A 80 -10.10 10.73 -2.68
CA THR A 80 -10.79 11.93 -2.18
C THR A 80 -9.94 13.19 -2.20
N ASN A 81 -8.68 13.11 -2.68
CA ASN A 81 -7.70 14.18 -2.65
C ASN A 81 -7.58 14.87 -1.28
N ASN A 82 -7.51 14.06 -0.22
CA ASN A 82 -7.53 14.51 1.17
C ASN A 82 -6.15 14.35 1.84
N GLY A 83 -5.25 15.29 1.54
CA GLY A 83 -3.93 15.40 2.20
C GLY A 83 -2.88 14.38 1.75
N LEU A 84 -3.20 13.53 0.77
CA LEU A 84 -2.27 12.64 0.06
C LEU A 84 -2.79 12.44 -1.36
N ASP A 85 -1.94 12.64 -2.36
CA ASP A 85 -2.19 12.21 -3.73
C ASP A 85 -1.19 11.11 -4.13
N PHE A 86 -1.36 10.58 -5.33
CA PHE A 86 -0.55 9.46 -5.81
C PHE A 86 0.93 9.82 -5.99
N GLU A 87 1.23 11.03 -6.49
CA GLU A 87 2.60 11.50 -6.68
C GLU A 87 3.33 11.68 -5.35
N HIS A 88 2.63 12.25 -4.35
CA HIS A 88 3.14 12.31 -3.00
C HIS A 88 3.41 10.91 -2.44
N LEU A 89 2.54 9.92 -2.67
CA LEU A 89 2.76 8.54 -2.21
C LEU A 89 4.04 7.93 -2.82
N ILE A 90 4.31 8.16 -4.11
CA ILE A 90 5.56 7.74 -4.77
C ILE A 90 6.77 8.34 -4.04
N GLN A 91 6.75 9.66 -3.79
CA GLN A 91 7.85 10.36 -3.11
C GLN A 91 8.05 9.87 -1.67
N LEU A 92 6.97 9.54 -0.94
CA LEU A 92 7.06 8.96 0.39
C LEU A 92 7.76 7.61 0.37
N VAL A 93 7.38 6.73 -0.58
CA VAL A 93 7.98 5.39 -0.72
C VAL A 93 9.46 5.49 -1.09
N GLU A 94 9.82 6.31 -2.08
CA GLU A 94 11.22 6.53 -2.47
C GLU A 94 12.06 7.02 -1.28
N ARG A 95 11.62 8.09 -0.63
CA ARG A 95 12.33 8.69 0.51
C ARG A 95 12.51 7.69 1.64
N GLU A 96 11.46 6.99 2.04
CA GLU A 96 11.54 6.02 3.14
C GLU A 96 12.42 4.81 2.80
N THR A 97 12.43 4.38 1.53
CA THR A 97 13.33 3.29 1.09
C THR A 97 14.79 3.70 1.20
N LYS A 98 15.10 4.93 0.80
CA LYS A 98 16.43 5.52 0.89
C LYS A 98 16.89 5.75 2.34
N GLU A 99 16.01 6.29 3.18
CA GLU A 99 16.32 6.62 4.58
C GLU A 99 16.44 5.37 5.46
N VAL A 100 15.72 4.30 5.13
CA VAL A 100 15.65 3.07 5.93
C VAL A 100 15.97 1.86 5.05
N PRO A 101 17.25 1.50 4.84
CA PRO A 101 17.66 0.48 3.86
C PRO A 101 16.96 -0.89 4.01
N ARG A 102 16.61 -1.29 5.25
CA ARG A 102 15.87 -2.54 5.52
C ARG A 102 14.46 -2.57 4.91
N PHE A 103 13.91 -1.44 4.47
CA PHE A 103 12.61 -1.36 3.82
C PHE A 103 12.61 -1.94 2.40
N THR A 104 13.77 -2.03 1.75
CA THR A 104 13.92 -2.76 0.48
C THR A 104 13.50 -4.23 0.58
N GLN A 105 13.66 -4.86 1.75
CA GLN A 105 13.20 -6.23 2.03
C GLN A 105 11.67 -6.32 2.22
N LYS A 106 10.98 -5.18 2.32
CA LYS A 106 9.52 -5.11 2.48
C LYS A 106 8.80 -4.89 1.15
N ILE A 107 9.54 -4.47 0.12
CA ILE A 107 9.09 -4.51 -1.28
C ILE A 107 9.17 -5.98 -1.74
N ASP A 108 8.09 -6.72 -1.55
CA ASP A 108 8.01 -8.12 -1.97
C ASP A 108 7.40 -8.20 -3.38
N MET A 109 8.26 -8.40 -4.37
CA MET A 109 7.82 -8.45 -5.77
C MET A 109 6.86 -9.61 -6.04
N GLY A 110 7.02 -10.74 -5.33
CA GLY A 110 6.13 -11.89 -5.50
C GLY A 110 4.71 -11.57 -5.04
N LEU A 111 4.57 -10.86 -3.92
CA LEU A 111 3.26 -10.41 -3.43
C LEU A 111 2.67 -9.30 -4.30
N LEU A 112 3.48 -8.33 -4.75
CA LEU A 112 3.00 -7.22 -5.59
C LEU A 112 2.50 -7.73 -6.95
N MET A 113 3.17 -8.72 -7.55
CA MET A 113 2.73 -9.33 -8.80
C MET A 113 1.36 -10.02 -8.70
N GLN A 114 0.91 -10.45 -7.51
CA GLN A 114 -0.43 -11.03 -7.36
C GLN A 114 -1.55 -9.99 -7.54
N LEU A 115 -1.29 -8.73 -7.19
CA LEU A 115 -2.22 -7.62 -7.46
C LEU A 115 -2.26 -7.28 -8.96
N HIS A 116 -1.19 -7.62 -9.69
CA HIS A 116 -1.14 -7.40 -11.13
C HIS A 116 -2.06 -8.31 -11.93
N GLU A 117 -2.35 -9.49 -11.40
CA GLU A 117 -3.29 -10.44 -11.99
C GLU A 117 -4.73 -9.90 -12.05
N CYS A 118 -5.05 -8.84 -11.30
CA CYS A 118 -6.38 -8.25 -11.24
C CYS A 118 -6.66 -7.19 -12.31
N MET A 119 -5.67 -6.84 -13.14
CA MET A 119 -5.83 -5.79 -14.16
C MET A 119 -6.41 -6.35 -15.46
N ASP A 120 -7.54 -5.78 -15.90
CA ASP A 120 -8.22 -6.21 -17.12
C ASP A 120 -7.90 -5.35 -18.35
N SER A 121 -7.52 -4.08 -18.15
CA SER A 121 -7.28 -3.14 -19.25
C SER A 121 -5.78 -3.02 -19.58
N PRO A 122 -5.40 -2.89 -20.86
CA PRO A 122 -4.00 -2.70 -21.25
C PRO A 122 -3.34 -1.47 -20.62
N ASP A 123 -4.11 -0.41 -20.41
CA ASP A 123 -3.61 0.84 -19.82
C ASP A 123 -3.30 0.66 -18.32
N ASP A 124 -4.18 -0.01 -17.58
CA ASP A 124 -3.96 -0.30 -16.15
C ASP A 124 -2.80 -1.29 -15.97
N VAL A 125 -2.71 -2.31 -16.83
CA VAL A 125 -1.57 -3.24 -16.89
C VAL A 125 -0.27 -2.49 -17.09
N LEU A 126 -0.21 -1.57 -18.06
CA LEU A 126 0.99 -0.78 -18.33
C LEU A 126 1.33 0.13 -17.16
N PHE A 127 0.35 0.81 -16.59
CA PHE A 127 0.57 1.70 -15.46
C PHE A 127 1.12 0.95 -14.25
N GLN A 128 0.48 -0.16 -13.86
CA GLN A 128 0.90 -0.93 -12.71
C GLN A 128 2.26 -1.61 -12.93
N LYS A 129 2.59 -1.99 -14.18
CA LYS A 129 3.94 -2.44 -14.54
C LYS A 129 5.00 -1.37 -14.29
N ARG A 130 4.71 -0.09 -14.58
CA ARG A 130 5.64 1.01 -14.26
C ARG A 130 5.84 1.18 -12.77
N ILE A 131 4.80 0.94 -11.96
CA ILE A 131 4.92 0.94 -10.49
C ILE A 131 5.80 -0.21 -10.02
N ILE A 132 5.63 -1.41 -10.58
CA ILE A 132 6.50 -2.57 -10.31
C ILE A 132 7.95 -2.26 -10.68
N GLU A 133 8.20 -1.68 -11.86
CA GLU A 133 9.54 -1.29 -12.31
C GLU A 133 10.16 -0.23 -11.40
N PHE A 134 9.39 0.77 -10.97
CA PHE A 134 9.81 1.76 -9.99
C PHE A 134 10.22 1.11 -8.66
N LEU A 135 9.37 0.25 -8.10
CA LEU A 135 9.63 -0.44 -6.83
C LEU A 135 10.84 -1.39 -6.93
N GLN A 136 11.02 -2.06 -8.06
CA GLN A 136 12.21 -2.88 -8.31
C GLN A 136 13.47 -2.00 -8.38
N GLY A 137 13.41 -0.86 -9.08
CA GLY A 137 14.52 0.10 -9.15
C GLY A 137 14.95 0.58 -7.76
N LEU A 138 13.99 0.84 -6.86
CA LEU A 138 14.30 1.19 -5.46
C LEU A 138 15.02 0.05 -4.72
N LYS A 139 14.65 -1.22 -4.96
CA LYS A 139 15.35 -2.36 -4.39
C LYS A 139 16.78 -2.48 -4.93
N ASP A 140 16.96 -2.25 -6.22
CA ASP A 140 18.27 -2.39 -6.88
C ASP A 140 19.22 -1.26 -6.45
N GLU A 141 18.69 -0.04 -6.27
CA GLU A 141 19.48 1.13 -5.88
C GLU A 141 19.85 1.13 -4.39
N TYR A 142 18.91 0.76 -3.51
CA TYR A 142 19.08 0.88 -2.05
C TYR A 142 19.21 -0.47 -1.32
N GLY A 143 19.10 -1.59 -2.04
CA GLY A 143 19.25 -2.93 -1.49
C GLY A 143 20.68 -3.17 -1.04
N VAL A 144 20.86 -3.57 0.23
CA VAL A 144 22.17 -3.97 0.74
C VAL A 144 22.40 -5.43 0.31
N VAL A 145 23.47 -5.67 -0.45
CA VAL A 145 23.95 -7.00 -0.87
C VAL A 145 24.47 -7.79 0.34
#